data_AF-A0A971YIL6-F1
#
_entry.id   AF-A0A971YIL6-F1
#
_cell.length_a   1.000
_cell.length_b   1.000
_cell.length_c   1.000
_cell.angle_alpha   90.00
_cell.angle_beta   90.00
_cell.angle_gamma   90.00
#
_symmetry.space_group_name_H-M   'P 1'
#
loop_
_entity.id
_entity.type
_entity.pdbx_description
1 polymer ?
#
loop_
_entity_poly.entity_id
_entity_poly.type
_entity_poly.pdbx_seq_one_letter_code
_entity_poly.pdbx_strand_id
1 'polypeptide(L)'
;MKKQLDITWEGIQDSTGYLFSFAKSLACAVKNSPWPEYAEDIVAASGFAFRMWVSPDLCPSATSIWDFESQKPWVENGGLTCDYVGRYWEQEDIEEERRLEAIKIIKASIDRGIPAVSWDIGVPEGGLITGYDDDRQVLYTLAITMERPEMPYNVLGKRELPILSVLTVTGCTGKSKEDILQDTMKLAVSHLKGEEWCDNAKGLDAYPALIRIFKENPDIAASWNAEYFLGTYGALKEYACKYFEKYNMPELSRLYRDVYNSWMEAFVIKRNEDATQPEVRARIASLLESAYEKEVKAVEIMESINK
;
A
#
# COMPACT_ATOMS: atom_id res chain seq x y z
N MET A 1 -15.29 -1.30 29.18
CA MET A 1 -15.20 0.01 28.49
C MET A 1 -15.40 -0.21 26.99
N LYS A 2 -16.18 0.66 26.33
CA LYS A 2 -16.50 0.54 24.91
C LYS A 2 -16.27 1.86 24.19
N LYS A 3 -15.61 1.82 23.04
CA LYS A 3 -15.46 2.97 22.14
C LYS A 3 -15.50 2.50 20.69
N GLN A 4 -16.19 3.25 19.84
CA GLN A 4 -16.27 2.97 18.41
C GLN A 4 -16.29 4.29 17.64
N LEU A 5 -15.42 4.40 16.65
CA LEU A 5 -15.29 5.53 15.76
C LEU A 5 -16.19 5.31 14.54
N ASP A 6 -16.82 6.39 14.06
CA ASP A 6 -17.62 6.36 12.84
C ASP A 6 -16.73 6.64 11.62
N ILE A 7 -16.01 5.61 11.17
CA ILE A 7 -15.06 5.68 10.05
C ILE A 7 -15.65 4.99 8.82
N THR A 8 -15.51 5.60 7.66
CA THR A 8 -15.83 5.05 6.33
C THR A 8 -14.64 5.23 5.39
N TRP A 9 -14.68 4.57 4.23
CA TRP A 9 -13.70 4.77 3.15
C TRP A 9 -13.94 6.04 2.33
N GLU A 10 -14.95 6.86 2.69
CA GLU A 10 -15.34 8.02 1.91
C GLU A 10 -14.18 9.01 1.77
N GLY A 11 -13.96 9.49 0.53
CA GLY A 11 -12.91 10.44 0.17
C GLY A 11 -11.49 9.91 0.37
N ILE A 12 -11.29 8.60 0.29
CA ILE A 12 -10.01 7.99 -0.05
C ILE A 12 -10.05 7.66 -1.54
N GLN A 13 -9.08 8.18 -2.29
CA GLN A 13 -9.04 8.01 -3.73
C GLN A 13 -8.68 6.56 -4.08
N ASP A 14 -9.47 5.93 -4.94
CA ASP A 14 -9.22 4.57 -5.42
C ASP A 14 -9.78 4.45 -6.83
N SER A 15 -8.94 4.80 -7.83
CA SER A 15 -9.34 4.90 -9.24
C SER A 15 -9.64 3.56 -9.90
N THR A 16 -9.18 2.45 -9.31
CA THR A 16 -9.32 1.10 -9.87
C THR A 16 -10.26 0.21 -9.05
N GLY A 17 -10.50 0.56 -7.78
CA GLY A 17 -11.14 -0.29 -6.79
C GLY A 17 -10.19 -1.31 -6.17
N TYR A 18 -8.91 -1.27 -6.54
CA TYR A 18 -7.85 -2.19 -6.13
C TYR A 18 -6.68 -1.48 -5.45
N LEU A 19 -6.85 -0.23 -4.96
CA LEU A 19 -5.77 0.44 -4.25
C LEU A 19 -5.24 -0.46 -3.13
N PHE A 20 -3.91 -0.62 -3.11
CA PHE A 20 -3.20 -1.43 -2.14
C PHE A 20 -3.71 -1.18 -0.71
N SER A 21 -4.24 -2.24 -0.10
CA SER A 21 -5.11 -2.14 1.09
C SER A 21 -4.42 -1.55 2.31
N PHE A 22 -3.12 -1.79 2.50
CA PHE A 22 -2.37 -1.10 3.56
C PHE A 22 -2.29 0.41 3.30
N ALA A 23 -1.95 0.84 2.09
CA ALA A 23 -1.89 2.27 1.73
C ALA A 23 -3.26 2.95 1.86
N LYS A 24 -4.33 2.28 1.42
CA LYS A 24 -5.72 2.74 1.57
C LYS A 24 -6.11 2.89 3.05
N SER A 25 -5.77 1.89 3.87
CA SER A 25 -6.01 1.92 5.33
C SER A 25 -5.21 3.02 6.01
N LEU A 26 -3.94 3.19 5.67
CA LEU A 26 -3.08 4.23 6.22
C LEU A 26 -3.59 5.63 5.87
N ALA A 27 -3.89 5.90 4.59
CA ALA A 27 -4.47 7.16 4.16
C ALA A 27 -5.79 7.45 4.91
N CYS A 28 -6.64 6.45 5.09
CA CYS A 28 -7.88 6.58 5.86
C CYS A 28 -7.66 6.86 7.34
N ALA A 29 -6.68 6.20 7.97
CA ALA A 29 -6.33 6.45 9.36
C ALA A 29 -5.79 7.87 9.57
N VAL A 30 -4.93 8.34 8.66
CA VAL A 30 -4.37 9.70 8.68
C VAL A 30 -5.45 10.74 8.42
N LYS A 31 -6.35 10.50 7.47
CA LYS A 31 -7.50 11.38 7.19
C LYS A 31 -8.39 11.59 8.42
N ASN A 32 -8.57 10.54 9.22
CA ASN A 32 -9.38 10.57 10.45
C ASN A 32 -8.53 10.83 11.71
N SER A 33 -7.38 11.47 11.54
CA SER A 33 -6.50 11.89 12.63
C SER A 33 -6.49 13.43 12.77
N PRO A 34 -5.77 13.99 13.75
CA PRO A 34 -5.51 15.43 13.82
C PRO A 34 -4.67 15.99 12.65
N TRP A 35 -4.16 15.14 11.75
CA TRP A 35 -3.29 15.52 10.63
C TRP A 35 -3.87 15.12 9.25
N PRO A 36 -5.13 15.48 8.93
CA PRO A 36 -5.79 15.06 7.69
C PRO A 36 -5.08 15.56 6.42
N GLU A 37 -4.30 16.63 6.52
CA GLU A 37 -3.55 17.21 5.40
C GLU A 37 -2.44 16.31 4.85
N TYR A 38 -2.01 15.30 5.62
CA TYR A 38 -1.04 14.28 5.21
C TYR A 38 -1.69 13.07 4.52
N ALA A 39 -3.01 12.96 4.52
CA ALA A 39 -3.70 11.72 4.14
C ALA A 39 -3.48 11.29 2.68
N GLU A 40 -3.37 12.25 1.75
CA GLU A 40 -3.04 11.94 0.36
C GLU A 40 -1.53 11.69 0.19
N ASP A 41 -0.71 12.53 0.81
CA ASP A 41 0.74 12.49 0.65
C ASP A 41 1.36 11.24 1.27
N ILE A 42 0.79 10.73 2.36
CA ILE A 42 1.38 9.63 3.13
C ILE A 42 1.58 8.38 2.28
N VAL A 43 0.74 8.14 1.26
CA VAL A 43 0.89 7.00 0.33
C VAL A 43 2.18 7.11 -0.48
N ALA A 44 2.53 8.30 -0.94
CA ALA A 44 3.77 8.54 -1.67
C ALA A 44 4.97 8.71 -0.72
N ALA A 45 4.81 9.50 0.34
CA ALA A 45 5.87 9.85 1.28
C ALA A 45 6.37 8.68 2.13
N SER A 46 5.53 7.63 2.28
CA SER A 46 5.95 6.35 2.86
C SER A 46 6.45 5.33 1.84
N GLY A 47 6.69 5.74 0.59
CA GLY A 47 7.30 4.89 -0.43
C GLY A 47 6.35 3.94 -1.16
N PHE A 48 5.15 3.66 -0.63
CA PHE A 48 4.22 2.68 -1.23
C PHE A 48 3.79 3.02 -2.66
N ALA A 49 3.70 4.30 -3.04
CA ALA A 49 3.39 4.69 -4.42
C ALA A 49 4.46 4.23 -5.45
N PHE A 50 5.69 3.98 -4.99
CA PHE A 50 6.85 3.62 -5.80
C PHE A 50 7.21 2.14 -5.70
N ARG A 51 6.66 1.46 -4.69
CA ARG A 51 6.89 0.06 -4.40
C ARG A 51 6.13 -0.84 -5.37
N MET A 52 6.83 -1.79 -5.98
CA MET A 52 6.23 -2.78 -6.87
C MET A 52 7.06 -4.07 -6.89
N TRP A 53 6.38 -5.19 -7.07
CA TRP A 53 7.01 -6.45 -7.43
C TRP A 53 6.05 -7.37 -8.17
N VAL A 54 6.56 -8.44 -8.77
CA VAL A 54 5.79 -9.36 -9.60
C VAL A 54 6.21 -10.78 -9.30
N SER A 55 5.27 -11.59 -8.79
CA SER A 55 5.45 -13.03 -8.70
C SER A 55 5.16 -13.69 -10.05
N PRO A 56 5.79 -14.84 -10.38
CA PRO A 56 5.63 -15.49 -11.68
C PRO A 56 4.17 -15.85 -12.05
N ASP A 57 3.35 -16.09 -11.04
CA ASP A 57 1.94 -16.49 -11.13
C ASP A 57 0.94 -15.35 -10.88
N LEU A 58 1.44 -14.13 -10.65
CA LEU A 58 0.65 -12.97 -10.21
C LEU A 58 -0.22 -13.27 -8.99
N CYS A 59 0.28 -14.05 -8.02
CA CYS A 59 -0.46 -14.32 -6.80
C CYS A 59 -0.83 -12.99 -6.10
N PRO A 60 -2.13 -12.70 -5.86
CA PRO A 60 -2.56 -11.44 -5.25
C PRO A 60 -1.95 -11.20 -3.87
N SER A 61 -1.75 -12.27 -3.08
CA SER A 61 -1.10 -12.15 -1.77
C SER A 61 0.33 -11.64 -1.87
N ALA A 62 1.00 -11.83 -3.01
CA ALA A 62 2.33 -11.30 -3.22
C ALA A 62 2.31 -9.78 -3.06
N THR A 63 1.35 -9.02 -3.60
CA THR A 63 1.32 -7.56 -3.44
C THR A 63 1.29 -7.11 -1.98
N SER A 64 0.92 -8.02 -1.08
CA SER A 64 0.66 -7.77 0.32
C SER A 64 1.69 -8.35 1.30
N ILE A 65 2.85 -8.79 0.80
CA ILE A 65 4.00 -9.20 1.62
C ILE A 65 5.08 -8.12 1.51
N TRP A 66 5.90 -7.94 2.54
CA TRP A 66 7.10 -7.08 2.53
C TRP A 66 7.86 -7.33 3.84
N ASP A 67 9.00 -6.66 4.02
CA ASP A 67 9.61 -6.58 5.35
C ASP A 67 8.74 -5.71 6.27
N PHE A 68 7.83 -6.35 6.99
CA PHE A 68 6.84 -5.70 7.84
C PHE A 68 7.44 -4.75 8.90
N GLU A 69 8.66 -5.02 9.37
CA GLU A 69 9.35 -4.11 10.30
C GLU A 69 9.74 -2.78 9.66
N SER A 70 9.97 -2.77 8.34
CA SER A 70 10.28 -1.54 7.60
C SER A 70 9.08 -0.61 7.43
N GLN A 71 7.85 -1.05 7.72
CA GLN A 71 6.65 -0.20 7.63
C GLN A 71 6.73 1.03 8.52
N LYS A 72 7.17 0.85 9.77
CA LYS A 72 7.26 1.94 10.73
C LYS A 72 8.18 3.06 10.22
N PRO A 73 9.47 2.80 9.91
CA PRO A 73 10.35 3.85 9.41
C PRO A 73 9.87 4.45 8.09
N TRP A 74 9.21 3.68 7.22
CA TRP A 74 8.60 4.21 6.00
C TRP A 74 7.44 5.17 6.28
N VAL A 75 6.53 4.85 7.20
CA VAL A 75 5.46 5.78 7.58
C VAL A 75 6.02 7.02 8.26
N GLU A 76 7.06 6.87 9.09
CA GLU A 76 7.71 7.99 9.77
C GLU A 76 8.54 8.89 8.82
N ASN A 77 8.97 8.33 7.68
CA ASN A 77 9.54 9.09 6.57
C ASN A 77 8.62 10.23 6.13
N GLY A 78 7.31 9.96 6.08
CA GLY A 78 6.26 10.89 5.67
C GLY A 78 5.91 12.00 6.66
N GLY A 79 6.70 12.19 7.73
CA GLY A 79 6.49 13.28 8.69
C GLY A 79 5.55 12.95 9.86
N LEU A 80 5.07 11.71 9.94
CA LEU A 80 4.24 11.22 11.05
C LEU A 80 5.08 10.44 12.06
N THR A 81 4.55 10.21 13.27
CA THR A 81 5.09 9.20 14.19
C THR A 81 4.09 8.08 14.35
N CYS A 82 4.55 6.85 14.56
CA CYS A 82 3.67 5.72 14.76
C CYS A 82 4.19 4.70 15.78
N ASP A 83 3.25 3.99 16.40
CA ASP A 83 3.54 2.73 17.09
C ASP A 83 3.30 1.58 16.13
N TYR A 84 4.11 0.53 16.26
CA TYR A 84 4.02 -0.67 15.45
C TYR A 84 4.25 -1.90 16.32
N VAL A 85 3.42 -2.93 16.13
CA VAL A 85 3.59 -4.24 16.75
C VAL A 85 3.51 -5.31 15.67
N GLY A 86 4.62 -6.03 15.53
CA GLY A 86 4.79 -7.13 14.59
C GLY A 86 4.91 -8.48 15.29
N ARG A 87 4.41 -9.54 14.63
CA ARG A 87 4.75 -10.94 14.90
C ARG A 87 4.60 -11.73 13.59
N TYR A 88 5.59 -12.54 13.26
CA TYR A 88 5.69 -13.24 11.98
C TYR A 88 5.75 -14.75 12.15
N TRP A 89 6.06 -15.46 11.07
CA TRP A 89 6.24 -16.90 11.06
C TRP A 89 7.28 -17.36 12.10
N GLU A 90 7.04 -18.53 12.70
CA GLU A 90 7.96 -19.19 13.64
C GLU A 90 8.23 -18.40 14.93
N GLN A 91 7.26 -17.57 15.34
CA GLN A 91 7.31 -16.74 16.56
C GLN A 91 6.13 -17.04 17.50
N GLU A 92 5.80 -18.31 17.70
CA GLU A 92 4.69 -18.75 18.56
C GLU A 92 4.95 -18.46 20.05
N ASP A 93 6.21 -18.44 20.46
CA ASP A 93 6.65 -18.22 21.84
C ASP A 93 6.32 -16.81 22.38
N ILE A 94 6.24 -15.82 21.49
CA ILE A 94 5.90 -14.42 21.82
C ILE A 94 4.48 -14.01 21.40
N GLU A 95 3.65 -14.97 20.98
CA GLU A 95 2.33 -14.69 20.38
C GLU A 95 1.39 -13.92 21.33
N GLU A 96 1.26 -14.38 22.57
CA GLU A 96 0.38 -13.74 23.54
C GLU A 96 0.87 -12.35 23.93
N GLU A 97 2.18 -12.21 24.17
CA GLU A 97 2.82 -10.94 24.52
C GLU A 97 2.54 -9.88 23.44
N ARG A 98 2.85 -10.20 22.17
CA ARG A 98 2.66 -9.28 21.04
C ARG A 98 1.19 -8.95 20.81
N ARG A 99 0.28 -9.91 20.96
CA ARG A 99 -1.16 -9.66 20.82
C ARG A 99 -1.66 -8.68 21.90
N LEU A 100 -1.23 -8.84 23.15
CA LEU A 100 -1.60 -7.92 24.23
C LEU A 100 -1.00 -6.52 24.02
N GLU A 101 0.24 -6.44 23.53
CA GLU A 101 0.89 -5.19 23.15
C GLU A 101 0.12 -4.48 22.01
N ALA A 102 -0.28 -5.23 20.97
CA ALA A 102 -1.09 -4.71 19.88
C ALA A 102 -2.44 -4.16 20.37
N ILE A 103 -3.16 -4.91 21.21
CA ILE A 103 -4.43 -4.44 21.80
C ILE A 103 -4.22 -3.14 22.58
N LYS A 104 -3.11 -3.02 23.32
CA LYS A 104 -2.77 -1.79 24.07
C LYS A 104 -2.60 -0.58 23.13
N ILE A 105 -1.83 -0.69 22.05
CA ILE A 105 -1.62 0.44 21.12
C ILE A 105 -2.89 0.77 20.34
N ILE A 106 -3.70 -0.23 19.98
CA ILE A 106 -5.00 -0.05 19.33
C ILE A 106 -5.91 0.78 20.22
N LYS A 107 -6.09 0.37 21.49
CA LYS A 107 -6.96 1.08 22.43
C LYS A 107 -6.50 2.52 22.64
N ALA A 108 -5.19 2.72 22.83
CA ALA A 108 -4.63 4.07 22.96
C ALA A 108 -4.89 4.95 21.72
N SER A 109 -4.82 4.39 20.51
CA SER A 109 -5.13 5.08 19.26
C SER A 109 -6.62 5.44 19.15
N ILE A 110 -7.50 4.48 19.41
CA ILE A 110 -8.96 4.66 19.43
C ILE A 110 -9.35 5.70 20.49
N ASP A 111 -8.71 5.71 21.65
CA ASP A 111 -8.95 6.69 22.70
C ASP A 111 -8.59 8.12 22.25
N ARG A 112 -7.59 8.28 21.38
CA ARG A 112 -7.27 9.55 20.69
C ARG A 112 -8.18 9.88 19.50
N GLY A 113 -9.07 8.96 19.11
CA GLY A 113 -10.00 9.16 17.99
C GLY A 113 -9.45 8.73 16.63
N ILE A 114 -8.36 7.97 16.59
CA ILE A 114 -7.69 7.55 15.36
C ILE A 114 -7.88 6.04 15.19
N PRO A 115 -8.31 5.53 14.01
CA PRO A 115 -8.39 4.09 13.79
C PRO A 115 -6.98 3.49 13.62
N ALA A 116 -6.82 2.23 14.03
CA ALA A 116 -5.57 1.49 13.85
C ALA A 116 -5.58 0.75 12.50
N VAL A 117 -4.44 0.71 11.82
CA VAL A 117 -4.25 -0.13 10.62
C VAL A 117 -3.82 -1.51 11.07
N SER A 118 -4.43 -2.56 10.52
CA SER A 118 -4.09 -3.93 10.86
C SER A 118 -4.23 -4.88 9.67
N TRP A 119 -3.43 -5.94 9.68
CA TRP A 119 -3.50 -7.06 8.74
C TRP A 119 -4.65 -8.02 9.06
N ASP A 120 -5.17 -8.71 8.03
CA ASP A 120 -6.20 -9.75 8.10
C ASP A 120 -7.54 -9.21 8.66
N ILE A 121 -8.05 -8.16 8.01
CA ILE A 121 -9.33 -7.54 8.35
C ILE A 121 -10.38 -7.93 7.31
N GLY A 122 -11.17 -8.96 7.63
CA GLY A 122 -12.26 -9.47 6.78
C GLY A 122 -11.76 -10.41 5.68
N VAL A 123 -10.69 -10.03 5.00
CA VAL A 123 -9.93 -10.84 4.03
C VAL A 123 -8.43 -10.75 4.36
N PRO A 124 -7.54 -11.60 3.78
CA PRO A 124 -6.08 -11.54 3.94
C PRO A 124 -5.42 -10.27 3.35
N GLU A 125 -5.86 -9.11 3.81
CA GLU A 125 -5.45 -7.78 3.39
C GLU A 125 -5.45 -6.80 4.58
N GLY A 126 -4.93 -5.59 4.34
CA GLY A 126 -5.01 -4.49 5.29
C GLY A 126 -6.45 -3.99 5.48
N GLY A 127 -6.78 -3.59 6.70
CA GLY A 127 -7.99 -2.85 7.02
C GLY A 127 -7.83 -2.02 8.28
N LEU A 128 -8.97 -1.57 8.82
CA LEU A 128 -8.99 -0.72 10.00
C LEU A 128 -9.62 -1.43 11.19
N ILE A 129 -9.03 -1.21 12.36
CA ILE A 129 -9.71 -1.38 13.63
C ILE A 129 -10.21 -0.01 14.05
N THR A 130 -11.53 0.10 14.22
CA THR A 130 -12.27 1.36 14.43
C THR A 130 -12.85 1.47 15.83
N GLY A 131 -12.66 0.45 16.67
CA GLY A 131 -13.14 0.49 18.04
C GLY A 131 -12.84 -0.78 18.81
N TYR A 132 -13.27 -0.79 20.08
CA TYR A 132 -13.13 -1.92 20.97
C TYR A 132 -14.28 -1.96 22.00
N ASP A 133 -14.48 -3.13 22.56
CA ASP A 133 -15.43 -3.41 23.65
C ASP A 133 -14.79 -4.42 24.60
N ASP A 134 -14.30 -3.92 25.75
CA ASP A 134 -13.59 -4.76 26.73
C ASP A 134 -14.52 -5.76 27.44
N ASP A 135 -15.80 -5.44 27.56
CA ASP A 135 -16.75 -6.28 28.28
C ASP A 135 -17.07 -7.52 27.43
N ARG A 136 -17.10 -7.34 26.11
CA ARG A 136 -17.27 -8.42 25.10
C ARG A 136 -15.94 -9.00 24.60
N GLN A 137 -14.81 -8.35 24.91
CA GLN A 137 -13.48 -8.66 24.38
C GLN A 137 -13.43 -8.71 22.83
N VAL A 138 -14.01 -7.71 22.18
CA VAL A 138 -14.03 -7.60 20.70
C VAL A 138 -13.49 -6.27 20.21
N LEU A 139 -12.88 -6.29 19.02
CA LEU A 139 -12.49 -5.14 18.22
C LEU A 139 -13.55 -4.92 17.13
N TYR A 140 -13.95 -3.67 16.92
CA TYR A 140 -14.78 -3.28 15.79
C TYR A 140 -13.87 -2.99 14.59
N THR A 141 -14.16 -3.56 13.43
CA THR A 141 -13.29 -3.43 12.25
C THR A 141 -14.01 -2.86 11.03
N LEU A 142 -13.24 -2.42 10.05
CA LEU A 142 -13.69 -2.01 8.73
C LEU A 142 -12.74 -2.64 7.70
N ALA A 143 -13.26 -3.62 6.96
CA ALA A 143 -12.56 -4.31 5.89
C ALA A 143 -12.57 -3.47 4.60
N ILE A 144 -11.62 -3.76 3.70
CA ILE A 144 -11.52 -3.07 2.40
C ILE A 144 -12.74 -3.31 1.51
N THR A 145 -13.45 -4.42 1.74
CA THR A 145 -14.73 -4.82 1.13
C THR A 145 -15.94 -4.04 1.69
N MET A 146 -15.72 -3.05 2.57
CA MET A 146 -16.73 -2.27 3.30
C MET A 146 -17.47 -3.05 4.39
N GLU A 147 -17.21 -4.34 4.56
CA GLU A 147 -17.74 -5.12 5.66
C GLU A 147 -17.20 -4.65 7.00
N ARG A 148 -17.99 -4.82 8.07
CA ARG A 148 -17.63 -4.42 9.44
C ARG A 148 -17.69 -5.60 10.39
N PRO A 149 -16.85 -6.63 10.21
CA PRO A 149 -16.84 -7.76 11.12
C PRO A 149 -16.35 -7.33 12.51
N GLU A 150 -16.90 -7.94 13.54
CA GLU A 150 -16.30 -7.88 14.87
C GLU A 150 -15.18 -8.92 14.96
N MET A 151 -14.08 -8.58 15.64
CA MET A 151 -12.94 -9.46 15.82
C MET A 151 -12.67 -9.69 17.32
N PRO A 152 -12.82 -10.92 17.84
CA PRO A 152 -12.41 -11.24 19.20
C PRO A 152 -10.94 -10.91 19.48
N TYR A 153 -10.62 -10.43 20.68
CA TYR A 153 -9.24 -10.08 21.07
C TYR A 153 -8.26 -11.26 20.95
N ASN A 154 -8.73 -12.49 21.12
CA ASN A 154 -7.90 -13.70 21.07
C ASN A 154 -7.54 -14.17 19.67
N VAL A 155 -8.20 -13.64 18.62
CA VAL A 155 -7.91 -14.00 17.22
C VAL A 155 -7.03 -12.97 16.51
N LEU A 156 -6.78 -11.79 17.11
CA LEU A 156 -5.89 -10.79 16.53
C LEU A 156 -4.50 -11.39 16.28
N GLY A 157 -4.07 -11.40 15.01
CA GLY A 157 -2.81 -12.01 14.57
C GLY A 157 -2.81 -13.54 14.46
N LYS A 158 -3.98 -14.20 14.54
CA LYS A 158 -4.15 -15.67 14.48
C LYS A 158 -5.21 -16.13 13.47
N ARG A 159 -5.48 -15.32 12.44
CA ARG A 159 -6.52 -15.58 11.44
C ARG A 159 -5.96 -16.42 10.29
N GLU A 160 -6.34 -16.15 9.04
CA GLU A 160 -6.03 -17.00 7.88
C GLU A 160 -4.52 -17.10 7.67
N LEU A 161 -3.83 -15.97 7.76
CA LEU A 161 -2.37 -15.91 7.84
C LEU A 161 -1.99 -15.48 9.25
N PRO A 162 -1.30 -16.31 10.05
CA PRO A 162 -0.97 -16.03 11.43
C PRO A 162 0.19 -15.03 11.53
N ILE A 163 -0.04 -13.82 11.02
CA ILE A 163 0.84 -12.67 11.04
C ILE A 163 0.12 -11.59 11.84
N LEU A 164 0.80 -11.00 12.80
CA LEU A 164 0.36 -9.77 13.46
C LEU A 164 1.13 -8.60 12.85
N SER A 165 0.40 -7.66 12.27
CA SER A 165 0.92 -6.36 11.86
C SER A 165 -0.13 -5.33 12.24
N VAL A 166 0.22 -4.45 13.18
CA VAL A 166 -0.64 -3.38 13.68
C VAL A 166 0.15 -2.09 13.72
N LEU A 167 -0.33 -1.07 13.04
CA LEU A 167 0.25 0.27 13.01
C LEU A 167 -0.77 1.29 13.51
N THR A 168 -0.34 2.19 14.40
CA THR A 168 -1.17 3.31 14.86
C THR A 168 -0.45 4.63 14.71
N VAL A 169 -1.11 5.63 14.15
CA VAL A 169 -0.57 7.00 14.09
C VAL A 169 -0.62 7.61 15.49
N THR A 170 0.50 8.19 15.93
CA THR A 170 0.67 8.72 17.28
C THR A 170 0.92 10.22 17.32
N GLY A 171 1.43 10.80 16.23
CA GLY A 171 1.97 12.15 16.22
C GLY A 171 2.43 12.59 14.84
N CYS A 172 3.04 13.78 14.82
CA CYS A 172 3.84 14.29 13.71
C CYS A 172 5.27 14.56 14.19
N THR A 173 6.26 14.39 13.31
CA THR A 173 7.68 14.62 13.63
C THR A 173 8.08 16.09 13.61
N GLY A 174 7.26 16.95 13.01
CA GLY A 174 7.58 18.37 12.78
C GLY A 174 8.59 18.59 11.65
N LYS A 175 8.90 17.57 10.84
CA LYS A 175 9.74 17.71 9.64
C LYS A 175 9.16 18.76 8.70
N SER A 176 10.05 19.52 8.04
CA SER A 176 9.65 20.44 6.99
C SER A 176 9.13 19.67 5.76
N LYS A 177 8.37 20.35 4.90
CA LYS A 177 7.90 19.75 3.64
C LYS A 177 9.08 19.39 2.74
N GLU A 178 10.11 20.21 2.74
CA GLU A 178 11.35 20.03 2.00
C GLU A 178 12.10 18.78 2.48
N ASP A 179 12.21 18.57 3.79
CA ASP A 179 12.84 17.37 4.35
C ASP A 179 12.05 16.10 4.01
N ILE A 180 10.71 16.13 4.16
CA ILE A 180 9.85 15.00 3.80
C ILE A 180 10.00 14.66 2.32
N LEU A 181 10.05 15.66 1.44
CA LEU A 181 10.24 15.46 0.01
C LEU A 181 11.60 14.84 -0.31
N GLN A 182 12.69 15.32 0.30
CA GLN A 182 14.02 14.75 0.13
C GLN A 182 14.09 13.30 0.60
N ASP A 183 13.55 13.02 1.78
CA ASP A 183 13.45 11.68 2.33
C ASP A 183 12.59 10.76 1.45
N THR A 184 11.48 11.28 0.91
CA THR A 184 10.61 10.57 -0.03
C THR A 184 11.34 10.21 -1.31
N MET A 185 12.13 11.12 -1.90
CA MET A 185 12.88 10.81 -3.12
C MET A 185 13.92 9.72 -2.89
N LYS A 186 14.61 9.73 -1.75
CA LYS A 186 15.56 8.66 -1.38
C LYS A 186 14.85 7.31 -1.23
N LEU A 187 13.74 7.30 -0.49
CA LEU A 187 12.95 6.08 -0.28
C LEU A 187 12.34 5.55 -1.59
N ALA A 188 11.83 6.44 -2.44
CA ALA A 188 11.30 6.10 -3.76
C ALA A 188 12.37 5.43 -4.64
N VAL A 189 13.58 6.00 -4.70
CA VAL A 189 14.71 5.41 -5.43
C VAL A 189 15.06 4.03 -4.88
N SER A 190 15.13 3.88 -3.56
CA SER A 190 15.43 2.59 -2.91
C SER A 190 14.43 1.50 -3.31
N HIS A 191 13.12 1.80 -3.25
CA HIS A 191 12.06 0.89 -3.70
C HIS A 191 12.12 0.58 -5.19
N LEU A 192 12.31 1.59 -6.03
CA LEU A 192 12.36 1.42 -7.49
C LEU A 192 13.62 0.67 -7.95
N LYS A 193 14.70 0.71 -7.18
CA LYS A 193 15.91 -0.10 -7.43
C LYS A 193 15.84 -1.49 -6.79
N GLY A 194 14.74 -1.81 -6.10
CA GLY A 194 14.51 -3.13 -5.55
C GLY A 194 15.41 -3.46 -4.36
N GLU A 195 15.78 -2.47 -3.55
CA GLU A 195 16.65 -2.68 -2.38
C GLU A 195 15.95 -3.44 -1.23
N GLU A 196 14.64 -3.66 -1.33
CA GLU A 196 13.87 -4.48 -0.39
C GLU A 196 14.20 -5.97 -0.46
N TRP A 197 13.97 -6.67 0.66
CA TRP A 197 13.99 -8.13 0.70
C TRP A 197 12.78 -8.72 -0.04
N CYS A 198 13.04 -9.40 -1.16
CA CYS A 198 12.09 -10.22 -1.91
C CYS A 198 12.84 -11.02 -2.98
N ASP A 199 12.41 -12.26 -3.22
CA ASP A 199 12.93 -13.11 -4.31
C ASP A 199 12.22 -12.85 -5.65
N ASN A 200 11.05 -12.21 -5.62
CA ASN A 200 10.33 -11.82 -6.82
C ASN A 200 11.04 -10.66 -7.55
N ALA A 201 10.73 -10.50 -8.84
CA ALA A 201 11.13 -9.31 -9.59
C ALA A 201 10.53 -8.06 -8.91
N LYS A 202 11.36 -7.08 -8.57
CA LYS A 202 11.02 -5.97 -7.66
C LYS A 202 11.52 -4.64 -8.18
N GLY A 203 10.89 -3.55 -7.74
CA GLY A 203 11.16 -2.22 -8.27
C GLY A 203 10.95 -2.17 -9.79
N LEU A 204 11.89 -1.58 -10.50
CA LEU A 204 11.88 -1.47 -11.96
C LEU A 204 11.95 -2.83 -12.67
N ASP A 205 12.55 -3.86 -12.08
CA ASP A 205 12.60 -5.22 -12.65
C ASP A 205 11.23 -5.89 -12.68
N ALA A 206 10.25 -5.37 -11.93
CA ALA A 206 8.89 -5.87 -11.98
C ALA A 206 8.21 -5.60 -13.34
N TYR A 207 8.59 -4.52 -14.05
CA TYR A 207 8.06 -4.24 -15.40
C TYR A 207 8.36 -5.35 -16.41
N PRO A 208 9.63 -5.71 -16.68
CA PRO A 208 9.93 -6.76 -17.65
C PRO A 208 9.32 -8.11 -17.24
N ALA A 209 9.21 -8.40 -15.94
CA ALA A 209 8.52 -9.60 -15.45
C ALA A 209 7.03 -9.59 -15.81
N LEU A 210 6.31 -8.48 -15.55
CA LEU A 210 4.89 -8.34 -15.88
C LEU A 210 4.64 -8.33 -17.40
N ILE A 211 5.47 -7.59 -18.15
CA ILE A 211 5.42 -7.52 -19.61
C ILE A 211 5.58 -8.93 -20.21
N ARG A 212 6.52 -9.73 -19.70
CA ARG A 212 6.73 -11.12 -20.13
C ARG A 212 5.47 -11.96 -19.89
N ILE A 213 4.80 -11.80 -18.75
CA ILE A 213 3.55 -12.52 -18.46
C ILE A 213 2.48 -12.19 -19.50
N PHE A 214 2.26 -10.92 -19.82
CA PHE A 214 1.33 -10.54 -20.89
C PHE A 214 1.78 -11.04 -22.27
N LYS A 215 3.08 -11.08 -22.59
CA LYS A 215 3.52 -11.59 -23.90
C LYS A 215 3.35 -13.11 -24.03
N GLU A 216 3.65 -13.86 -22.98
CA GLU A 216 3.92 -15.30 -23.07
C GLU A 216 2.87 -16.19 -22.40
N ASN A 217 2.05 -15.66 -21.48
CA ASN A 217 1.12 -16.47 -20.67
C ASN A 217 -0.33 -15.99 -20.83
N PRO A 218 -1.05 -16.39 -21.90
CA PRO A 218 -2.42 -15.98 -22.15
C PRO A 218 -3.39 -16.23 -20.99
N ASP A 219 -3.26 -17.39 -20.32
CA ASP A 219 -4.15 -17.79 -19.23
C ASP A 219 -4.00 -16.88 -18.00
N ILE A 220 -2.74 -16.60 -17.60
CA ILE A 220 -2.44 -15.68 -16.50
C ILE A 220 -2.84 -14.26 -16.90
N ALA A 221 -2.52 -13.84 -18.13
CA ALA A 221 -2.87 -12.52 -18.64
C ALA A 221 -4.38 -12.27 -18.70
N ALA A 222 -5.21 -13.31 -18.89
CA ALA A 222 -6.67 -13.22 -18.88
C ALA A 222 -7.27 -13.30 -17.47
N SER A 223 -6.53 -13.82 -16.50
CA SER A 223 -7.00 -14.03 -15.12
C SER A 223 -7.36 -12.73 -14.38
N TRP A 224 -8.12 -12.88 -13.29
CA TRP A 224 -8.37 -11.81 -12.34
C TRP A 224 -7.08 -11.31 -11.67
N ASN A 225 -6.08 -12.17 -11.48
CA ASN A 225 -4.79 -11.79 -10.90
C ASN A 225 -4.09 -10.69 -11.71
N ALA A 226 -4.12 -10.79 -13.04
CA ALA A 226 -3.57 -9.75 -13.92
C ALA A 226 -4.33 -8.42 -13.78
N GLU A 227 -5.66 -8.47 -13.65
CA GLU A 227 -6.47 -7.27 -13.37
C GLU A 227 -6.11 -6.65 -12.02
N TYR A 228 -6.00 -7.48 -10.98
CA TYR A 228 -5.64 -7.05 -9.63
C TYR A 228 -4.26 -6.37 -9.59
N PHE A 229 -3.24 -6.93 -10.25
CA PHE A 229 -1.90 -6.33 -10.31
C PHE A 229 -1.90 -4.99 -11.06
N LEU A 230 -2.55 -4.90 -12.23
CA LEU A 230 -2.68 -3.65 -12.97
C LEU A 230 -3.44 -2.60 -12.16
N GLY A 231 -4.53 -3.00 -11.50
CA GLY A 231 -5.35 -2.13 -10.68
C GLY A 231 -4.61 -1.59 -9.45
N THR A 232 -3.88 -2.48 -8.75
CA THR A 232 -3.14 -2.14 -7.53
C THR A 232 -2.03 -1.12 -7.82
N TYR A 233 -1.17 -1.43 -8.79
CA TYR A 233 -0.06 -0.54 -9.10
C TYR A 233 -0.53 0.71 -9.84
N GLY A 234 -1.52 0.62 -10.74
CA GLY A 234 -2.10 1.78 -11.41
C GLY A 234 -2.65 2.82 -10.44
N ALA A 235 -3.43 2.38 -9.43
CA ALA A 235 -3.94 3.28 -8.40
C ALA A 235 -2.80 3.93 -7.58
N LEU A 236 -1.74 3.19 -7.27
CA LEU A 236 -0.57 3.74 -6.57
C LEU A 236 0.16 4.81 -7.38
N LYS A 237 0.24 4.69 -8.72
CA LYS A 237 0.87 5.70 -9.59
C LYS A 237 0.12 7.03 -9.59
N GLU A 238 -1.19 7.02 -9.32
CA GLU A 238 -1.97 8.25 -9.14
C GLU A 238 -1.43 9.07 -7.96
N TYR A 239 -1.14 8.41 -6.84
CA TYR A 239 -0.61 9.05 -5.63
C TYR A 239 0.78 9.63 -5.85
N ALA A 240 1.65 8.92 -6.58
CA ALA A 240 2.96 9.46 -6.98
C ALA A 240 2.82 10.74 -7.84
N CYS A 241 1.93 10.72 -8.83
CA CYS A 241 1.66 11.86 -9.71
C CYS A 241 1.19 13.09 -8.92
N LYS A 242 0.16 12.91 -8.09
CA LYS A 242 -0.41 13.98 -7.25
C LYS A 242 0.61 14.54 -6.26
N TYR A 243 1.45 13.68 -5.68
CA TYR A 243 2.51 14.10 -4.77
C TYR A 243 3.49 15.04 -5.48
N PHE A 244 4.04 14.66 -6.64
CA PHE A 244 4.97 15.54 -7.36
C PHE A 244 4.32 16.83 -7.86
N GLU A 245 3.02 16.82 -8.18
CA GLU A 245 2.26 18.03 -8.50
C GLU A 245 2.17 18.98 -7.31
N LYS A 246 1.77 18.46 -6.15
CA LYS A 246 1.62 19.24 -4.92
C LYS A 246 2.94 19.87 -4.47
N TYR A 247 4.05 19.18 -4.70
CA TYR A 247 5.40 19.63 -4.33
C TYR A 247 6.11 20.40 -5.45
N ASN A 248 5.41 20.81 -6.51
CA ASN A 248 5.94 21.62 -7.62
C ASN A 248 7.19 21.00 -8.28
N MET A 249 7.15 19.70 -8.55
CA MET A 249 8.17 18.97 -9.30
C MET A 249 7.69 18.71 -10.74
N PRO A 250 7.76 19.70 -11.65
CA PRO A 250 7.05 19.66 -12.93
C PRO A 250 7.50 18.53 -13.84
N GLU A 251 8.79 18.19 -13.85
CA GLU A 251 9.30 17.12 -14.71
C GLU A 251 8.86 15.74 -14.19
N LEU A 252 9.00 15.49 -12.88
CA LEU A 252 8.55 14.25 -12.24
C LEU A 252 7.02 14.11 -12.33
N SER A 253 6.26 15.18 -12.10
CA SER A 253 4.81 15.21 -12.28
C SER A 253 4.42 14.80 -13.70
N ARG A 254 5.07 15.35 -14.73
CA ARG A 254 4.80 15.00 -16.12
C ARG A 254 5.09 13.51 -16.40
N LEU A 255 6.23 13.01 -15.93
CA LEU A 255 6.60 11.60 -16.11
C LEU A 255 5.61 10.67 -15.41
N TYR A 256 5.25 10.95 -14.15
CA TYR A 256 4.31 10.10 -13.40
C TYR A 256 2.87 10.21 -13.91
N ARG A 257 2.49 11.33 -14.52
CA ARG A 257 1.20 11.44 -15.22
C ARG A 257 1.13 10.49 -16.40
N ASP A 258 2.19 10.42 -17.20
CA ASP A 258 2.26 9.49 -18.32
C ASP A 258 2.34 8.02 -17.86
N VAL A 259 3.07 7.75 -16.76
CA VAL A 259 3.11 6.42 -16.12
C VAL A 259 1.70 6.02 -15.66
N TYR A 260 1.04 6.87 -14.88
CA TYR A 260 -0.33 6.65 -14.40
C TYR A 260 -1.29 6.39 -15.56
N ASN A 261 -1.29 7.24 -16.59
CA ASN A 261 -2.16 7.05 -17.76
C ASN A 261 -1.91 5.70 -18.45
N SER A 262 -0.65 5.30 -18.60
CA SER A 262 -0.30 4.02 -19.24
C SER A 262 -0.81 2.82 -18.41
N TRP A 263 -0.65 2.85 -17.08
CA TRP A 263 -1.16 1.81 -16.19
C TRP A 263 -2.69 1.76 -16.18
N MET A 264 -3.35 2.92 -16.14
CA MET A 264 -4.82 2.99 -16.15
C MET A 264 -5.41 2.50 -17.48
N GLU A 265 -4.79 2.86 -18.61
CA GLU A 265 -5.22 2.34 -19.91
C GLU A 265 -5.01 0.83 -19.99
N ALA A 266 -3.89 0.31 -19.50
CA ALA A 266 -3.64 -1.14 -19.44
C ALA A 266 -4.70 -1.86 -18.58
N PHE A 267 -5.04 -1.30 -17.41
CA PHE A 267 -6.09 -1.82 -16.53
C PHE A 267 -7.47 -1.81 -17.21
N VAL A 268 -7.82 -0.70 -17.85
CA VAL A 268 -9.10 -0.56 -18.58
C VAL A 268 -9.18 -1.56 -19.73
N ILE A 269 -8.11 -1.77 -20.49
CA ILE A 269 -8.07 -2.80 -21.54
C ILE A 269 -8.27 -4.18 -20.93
N LYS A 270 -7.50 -4.55 -19.88
CA LYS A 270 -7.59 -5.87 -19.24
C LYS A 270 -9.00 -6.19 -18.71
N ARG A 271 -9.72 -5.18 -18.21
CA ARG A 271 -11.06 -5.33 -17.63
C ARG A 271 -12.16 -5.45 -18.68
N ASN A 272 -11.99 -4.83 -19.85
CA ASN A 272 -13.05 -4.71 -20.86
C ASN A 272 -12.79 -5.56 -22.12
N GLU A 273 -11.56 -6.03 -22.32
CA GLU A 273 -11.14 -6.80 -23.49
C GLU A 273 -10.58 -8.17 -23.07
N ASP A 274 -10.71 -9.15 -23.96
CA ASP A 274 -10.24 -10.52 -23.74
C ASP A 274 -8.72 -10.61 -23.92
N ALA A 275 -7.99 -10.66 -22.81
CA ALA A 275 -6.54 -10.80 -22.82
C ALA A 275 -6.06 -12.22 -23.23
N THR A 276 -6.93 -13.17 -23.60
CA THR A 276 -6.48 -14.36 -24.35
C THR A 276 -6.15 -14.04 -25.82
N GLN A 277 -6.56 -12.87 -26.34
CA GLN A 277 -6.21 -12.41 -27.67
C GLN A 277 -4.79 -11.79 -27.73
N PRO A 278 -3.92 -12.20 -28.68
CA PRO A 278 -2.55 -11.70 -28.78
C PRO A 278 -2.43 -10.17 -28.93
N GLU A 279 -3.31 -9.56 -29.71
CA GLU A 279 -3.34 -8.12 -29.96
C GLU A 279 -3.69 -7.30 -28.71
N VAL A 280 -4.59 -7.82 -27.87
CA VAL A 280 -4.97 -7.19 -26.60
C VAL A 280 -3.78 -7.20 -25.65
N ARG A 281 -3.11 -8.35 -25.50
CA ARG A 281 -1.91 -8.44 -24.65
C ARG A 281 -0.75 -7.61 -25.18
N ALA A 282 -0.57 -7.52 -26.49
CA ALA A 282 0.48 -6.69 -27.09
C ALA A 282 0.27 -5.19 -26.78
N ARG A 283 -0.98 -4.71 -26.80
CA ARG A 283 -1.33 -3.34 -26.38
C ARG A 283 -1.01 -3.09 -24.92
N ILE A 284 -1.44 -3.98 -24.02
CA ILE A 284 -1.13 -3.90 -22.59
C ILE A 284 0.38 -3.86 -22.36
N ALA A 285 1.12 -4.79 -22.98
CA ALA A 285 2.58 -4.86 -22.87
C ALA A 285 3.25 -3.55 -23.35
N SER A 286 2.80 -2.97 -24.46
CA SER A 286 3.35 -1.71 -24.98
C SER A 286 3.10 -0.52 -24.05
N LEU A 287 1.95 -0.47 -23.38
CA LEU A 287 1.67 0.55 -22.35
C LEU A 287 2.61 0.39 -21.15
N LEU A 288 2.84 -0.84 -20.70
CA LEU A 288 3.78 -1.12 -19.60
C LEU A 288 5.24 -0.81 -19.98
N GLU A 289 5.66 -1.05 -21.22
CA GLU A 289 6.98 -0.63 -21.73
C GLU A 289 7.11 0.90 -21.72
N SER A 290 6.08 1.60 -22.19
CA SER A 290 6.02 3.07 -22.15
C SER A 290 6.10 3.64 -20.74
N ALA A 291 5.43 3.00 -19.76
CA ALA A 291 5.50 3.36 -18.35
C ALA A 291 6.90 3.10 -17.78
N TYR A 292 7.47 1.93 -18.07
CA TYR A 292 8.81 1.54 -17.64
C TYR A 292 9.87 2.57 -18.02
N GLU A 293 9.92 2.97 -19.31
CA GLU A 293 10.90 3.97 -19.79
C GLU A 293 10.80 5.31 -19.05
N LYS A 294 9.59 5.70 -18.65
CA LYS A 294 9.34 6.97 -17.97
C LYS A 294 9.69 6.88 -16.50
N GLU A 295 9.40 5.76 -15.84
CA GLU A 295 9.76 5.55 -14.45
C GLU A 295 11.28 5.38 -14.28
N VAL A 296 11.99 4.78 -15.26
CA VAL A 296 13.46 4.80 -15.32
C VAL A 296 14.01 6.23 -15.33
N LYS A 297 13.49 7.09 -16.22
CA LYS A 297 13.90 8.51 -16.28
C LYS A 297 13.57 9.26 -14.98
N ALA A 298 12.43 8.94 -14.36
CA ALA A 298 12.06 9.54 -13.08
C ALA A 298 13.05 9.16 -11.97
N VAL A 299 13.53 7.90 -11.94
CA VAL A 299 14.58 7.46 -11.01
C VAL A 299 15.88 8.23 -11.24
N GLU A 300 16.32 8.40 -12.50
CA GLU A 300 17.52 9.18 -12.82
C GLU A 300 17.44 10.63 -12.30
N ILE A 301 16.26 11.26 -12.44
CA ILE A 301 16.02 12.62 -11.93
C ILE A 301 16.06 12.63 -10.40
N MET A 302 15.33 11.72 -9.73
CA MET A 302 15.32 11.63 -8.27
C MET A 302 16.74 11.39 -7.71
N GLU A 303 17.54 10.52 -8.33
CA GLU A 303 18.93 10.29 -7.95
C GLU A 303 19.80 11.55 -8.15
N SER A 304 19.56 12.32 -9.20
CA SER A 304 20.31 13.56 -9.47
C SER A 304 20.05 14.65 -8.43
N ILE A 305 18.83 14.70 -7.88
CA ILE A 305 18.44 15.67 -6.84
C ILE A 305 18.98 15.26 -5.46
N ASN A 306 19.21 13.97 -5.24
CA ASN A 306 19.72 13.41 -3.98
C ASN A 306 21.26 13.46 -3.85
N LYS A 307 21.98 13.91 -4.88
CA LYS A 307 23.45 14.08 -4.88
C LYS A 307 23.86 15.47 -4.41
#